data_AF-A0ABD3EZY4-F1
#
_entry.id   AF-A0ABD3EZY4-F1
#
_cell.length_a   1.000
_cell.length_b   1.000
_cell.length_c   1.000
_cell.angle_alpha   90.00
_cell.angle_beta   90.00
_cell.angle_gamma   90.00
#
_symmetry.space_group_name_H-M   'P 1'
#
loop_
_entity.id
_entity.type
_entity.pdbx_description
1 polymer ?
#
loop_
_entity_poly.entity_id
_entity_poly.type
_entity_poly.pdbx_seq_one_letter_code
_entity_poly.pdbx_strand_id
1 'polypeptide(L)'
;MPIGKLYYTVSFDRDIAVTDYTSEIEARINYNATSEGAKYVILMFFAAVGYVISDVCADSITCELAQREPLDKRGKTQSCIYTVRTAVVIICEIIVGLCFNGEEYGGDFDFSLSFPS
;
A
#
# COMPACT_ATOMS: atom_id res chain seq x y z
N MET A 1 1.10 15.67 -11.25
CA MET A 1 2.57 15.69 -11.06
C MET A 1 3.06 14.48 -11.82
N PRO A 2 3.95 14.63 -12.81
CA PRO A 2 4.33 13.51 -13.67
C PRO A 2 5.01 12.42 -12.85
N ILE A 3 4.63 11.17 -13.11
CA ILE A 3 5.23 9.98 -12.49
C ILE A 3 6.70 9.90 -12.92
N GLY A 4 7.61 9.85 -11.93
CA GLY A 4 9.03 9.63 -12.19
C GLY A 4 9.26 8.25 -12.83
N LYS A 5 10.29 8.12 -13.67
CA LYS A 5 10.60 6.82 -14.31
C LYS A 5 11.03 5.79 -13.26
N LEU A 6 10.60 4.54 -13.43
CA LEU A 6 11.05 3.42 -12.61
C LEU A 6 12.58 3.24 -12.68
N TYR A 7 13.14 2.58 -11.67
CA TYR A 7 14.58 2.29 -11.60
C TYR A 7 15.03 1.43 -12.80
N TYR A 8 14.27 0.37 -13.08
CA TYR A 8 14.36 -0.38 -14.33
C TYR A 8 13.36 0.20 -15.32
N THR A 9 13.87 0.76 -16.42
CA THR A 9 13.03 1.31 -17.50
C THR A 9 12.45 0.22 -18.38
N VAL A 10 13.05 -0.98 -18.36
CA VAL A 10 12.54 -2.22 -18.97
C VAL A 10 12.45 -3.27 -17.87
N SER A 11 11.25 -3.82 -17.63
CA SER A 11 10.98 -4.74 -16.52
C SER A 11 11.86 -5.99 -16.52
N PHE A 12 12.16 -6.54 -17.70
CA PHE A 12 12.99 -7.74 -17.87
C PHE A 12 14.43 -7.60 -17.34
N ASP A 13 14.96 -6.37 -17.31
CA ASP A 13 16.33 -6.13 -16.84
C ASP A 13 16.51 -6.44 -15.35
N ARG A 14 15.40 -6.41 -14.59
CA ARG A 14 15.37 -6.76 -13.17
C ARG A 14 15.78 -8.21 -12.92
N ASP A 15 15.53 -9.10 -13.88
CA ASP A 15 15.74 -10.54 -13.72
C ASP A 15 17.13 -10.99 -14.20
N ILE A 16 17.93 -10.07 -14.76
CA ILE A 16 19.30 -10.31 -15.18
C ILE A 16 20.23 -10.11 -13.97
N ALA A 17 21.21 -11.01 -13.80
CA ALA A 17 22.20 -10.85 -12.73
C ALA A 17 23.06 -9.60 -12.98
N VAL A 18 23.37 -8.85 -11.92
CA VAL A 18 24.19 -7.62 -12.00
C VAL A 18 25.56 -7.87 -12.65
N THR A 19 26.10 -9.09 -12.51
CA THR A 19 27.36 -9.51 -13.13
C THR A 19 27.29 -9.63 -14.65
N ASP A 20 26.08 -9.79 -15.21
CA ASP A 20 25.82 -10.01 -16.63
C ASP A 20 25.25 -8.76 -17.32
N TYR A 21 25.33 -7.60 -16.67
CA TYR A 21 24.87 -6.34 -17.24
C TYR A 21 25.74 -5.92 -18.43
N THR A 22 25.10 -5.71 -19.58
CA THR A 22 25.75 -5.06 -20.72
C THR A 22 25.77 -3.55 -20.52
N SER A 23 26.68 -2.85 -21.21
CA SER A 23 26.80 -1.39 -21.13
C SER A 23 25.51 -0.66 -21.53
N GLU A 24 24.70 -1.27 -22.39
CA GLU A 24 23.37 -0.76 -22.77
C GLU A 24 22.34 -0.91 -21.65
N ILE A 25 22.47 -1.89 -20.75
CA ILE A 25 21.61 -2.04 -19.56
C ILE A 25 21.94 -0.95 -18.56
N GLU A 26 23.23 -0.78 -18.26
CA GLU A 26 23.70 0.24 -17.32
C GLU A 26 23.30 1.65 -17.75
N ALA A 27 23.34 1.94 -19.06
CA ALA A 27 22.97 3.24 -19.62
C ALA A 27 21.47 3.57 -19.51
N ARG A 28 20.59 2.57 -19.41
CA ARG A 28 19.13 2.76 -19.30
C ARG A 28 18.58 2.66 -17.87
N ILE A 29 19.42 2.32 -16.88
CA ILE A 29 19.06 2.32 -15.46
C ILE A 29 18.86 3.76 -14.98
N ASN A 30 17.72 4.02 -14.33
CA ASN A 30 17.43 5.33 -13.76
C ASN A 30 17.96 5.44 -12.32
N TYR A 31 19.22 5.86 -12.18
CA TYR A 31 19.82 6.11 -10.86
C TYR A 31 19.16 7.25 -10.08
N ASN A 32 18.41 8.12 -10.75
CA ASN A 32 17.69 9.23 -10.10
C ASN A 32 16.32 8.82 -9.55
N ALA A 33 15.90 7.56 -9.73
CA ALA A 33 14.59 7.06 -9.27
C ALA A 33 14.39 7.26 -7.76
N THR A 34 15.43 7.10 -6.94
CA THR A 34 15.37 7.31 -5.48
C THR A 34 15.02 8.74 -5.11
N SER A 35 15.55 9.73 -5.83
CA SER A 35 15.28 11.15 -5.60
C SER A 35 13.83 11.50 -5.94
N GLU A 36 13.31 10.96 -7.04
CA GLU A 36 11.90 11.13 -7.42
C GLU A 36 10.95 10.39 -6.44
N GLY A 37 11.39 9.24 -5.92
CA GLY A 37 10.68 8.47 -4.90
C GLY A 37 10.55 9.20 -3.56
N ALA A 38 11.53 10.02 -3.17
CA ALA A 38 11.57 10.68 -1.86
C ALA A 38 10.33 11.57 -1.58
N LYS A 39 9.75 12.19 -2.62
CA LYS A 39 8.52 12.99 -2.50
C LYS A 39 7.33 12.13 -2.09
N TYR A 40 7.23 10.91 -2.63
CA TYR A 40 6.19 9.95 -2.29
C TYR A 40 6.36 9.39 -0.88
N VAL A 41 7.61 9.20 -0.42
CA VAL A 41 7.91 8.77 0.95
C VAL A 41 7.35 9.77 1.97
N ILE A 42 7.48 11.07 1.72
CA ILE A 42 6.93 12.12 2.59
C ILE A 42 5.40 12.08 2.61
N LEU A 43 4.75 11.89 1.45
CA LEU A 43 3.30 11.76 1.37
C LEU A 43 2.80 10.50 2.09
N MET A 44 3.46 9.36 1.90
CA MET A 44 3.18 8.11 2.61
C MET A 44 3.38 8.24 4.12
N PHE A 45 4.39 9.00 4.55
CA PHE A 45 4.60 9.28 5.97
C PHE A 45 3.39 10.01 6.58
N PHE A 46 2.93 11.11 5.95
CA PHE A 46 1.76 11.82 6.46
C PHE A 46 0.49 10.97 6.40
N ALA A 47 0.31 10.16 5.36
CA ALA A 47 -0.81 9.22 5.26
C ALA A 47 -0.78 8.18 6.39
N ALA A 48 0.39 7.59 6.68
CA ALA A 48 0.55 6.62 7.76
C ALA A 48 0.31 7.23 9.14
N VAL A 49 0.83 8.45 9.39
CA VAL A 49 0.57 9.18 10.64
C VAL A 49 -0.93 9.47 10.80
N GLY A 50 -1.59 9.98 9.75
CA GLY A 50 -3.03 10.24 9.76
C GLY A 50 -3.83 8.97 10.03
N TYR A 51 -3.50 7.87 9.34
CA TYR A 51 -4.14 6.57 9.55
C TYR A 51 -4.05 6.10 11.00
N VAL A 52 -2.87 6.13 11.62
CA VAL A 52 -2.69 5.70 13.01
C VAL A 52 -3.50 6.57 13.97
N ILE A 53 -3.52 7.90 13.77
CA ILE A 53 -4.31 8.80 14.62
C ILE A 53 -5.81 8.49 14.48
N SER A 54 -6.30 8.35 13.26
CA SER A 54 -7.72 8.02 13.01
C SER A 54 -8.12 6.68 13.61
N ASP A 55 -7.25 5.67 13.51
CA ASP A 55 -7.50 4.33 14.06
C ASP A 55 -7.61 4.36 15.59
N VAL A 56 -6.68 5.05 16.27
CA VAL A 56 -6.71 5.22 17.73
C VAL A 56 -7.93 6.03 18.18
N CYS A 57 -8.32 7.07 17.44
CA CYS A 57 -9.54 7.82 17.73
C CYS A 57 -10.81 6.96 17.60
N ALA A 58 -10.89 6.13 16.55
CA ALA A 58 -12.00 5.20 16.38
C ALA A 58 -12.07 4.18 17.53
N ASP A 59 -10.93 3.64 17.94
CA ASP A 59 -10.84 2.72 19.09
C ASP A 59 -11.25 3.37 20.42
N SER A 60 -10.90 4.64 20.62
CA SER A 60 -11.34 5.40 21.81
C SER A 60 -12.86 5.57 21.85
N ILE A 61 -13.47 6.03 20.76
CA ILE A 61 -14.93 6.26 20.66
C ILE A 61 -15.68 4.94 20.86
N THR A 62 -15.18 3.87 20.26
CA THR A 62 -15.81 2.56 20.37
C THR A 62 -15.69 1.97 21.78
N CYS A 63 -14.60 2.24 22.50
CA CYS A 63 -14.48 1.88 23.91
C CYS A 63 -15.49 2.65 24.78
N GLU A 64 -15.69 3.94 24.56
CA GLU A 64 -16.71 4.72 25.26
C GLU A 64 -18.12 4.16 25.01
N LEU A 65 -18.42 3.77 23.77
CA LEU A 65 -19.69 3.12 23.43
C LEU A 65 -19.84 1.77 24.13
N ALA A 66 -18.81 0.93 24.13
CA ALA A 66 -18.83 -0.37 24.79
C ALA A 66 -18.99 -0.26 26.32
N GLN A 67 -18.45 0.80 26.93
CA GLN A 67 -18.64 1.08 28.36
C GLN A 67 -20.06 1.51 28.72
N ARG A 68 -20.82 2.06 27.76
CA ARG A 68 -22.23 2.45 27.93
C ARG A 68 -23.22 1.31 27.69
N GLU A 69 -22.75 0.12 27.29
CA GLU A 69 -23.64 -1.03 27.07
C GLU A 69 -24.19 -1.60 28.40
N PRO A 70 -25.50 -1.93 28.46
CA PRO A 70 -26.07 -2.72 29.54
C PRO A 70 -25.34 -4.06 29.72
N LEU A 71 -25.21 -4.52 30.97
CA LEU A 71 -24.49 -5.75 31.33
C LEU A 71 -24.96 -6.99 30.56
N ASP A 72 -26.24 -7.01 30.18
CA ASP A 72 -26.93 -8.06 29.43
C ASP A 72 -26.56 -8.15 27.94
N LYS A 73 -25.92 -7.13 27.36
CA LYS A 73 -25.45 -7.13 25.94
C LYS A 73 -23.95 -6.94 25.77
N ARG A 74 -23.22 -6.87 26.89
CA ARG A 74 -21.80 -6.52 26.94
C ARG A 74 -20.97 -7.43 26.02
N GLY A 75 -20.28 -6.82 25.06
CA GLY A 75 -19.38 -7.51 24.12
C GLY A 75 -19.94 -7.65 22.70
N LYS A 76 -21.23 -7.37 22.49
CA LYS A 76 -21.83 -7.28 21.15
C LYS A 76 -21.23 -6.13 20.34
N THR A 77 -21.08 -4.95 20.96
CA THR A 77 -20.49 -3.79 20.29
C THR A 77 -19.04 -4.06 19.88
N GLN A 78 -18.19 -4.56 20.79
CA GLN A 78 -16.80 -4.90 20.46
C GLN A 78 -16.69 -5.94 19.33
N SER A 79 -17.48 -7.02 19.38
CA SER A 79 -17.48 -8.05 18.34
C SER A 79 -17.89 -7.50 16.98
N CYS A 80 -18.90 -6.62 16.94
CA CYS A 80 -19.35 -5.95 15.72
C CYS A 80 -18.25 -5.10 15.10
N ILE A 81 -17.58 -4.28 15.92
CA ILE A 81 -16.50 -3.40 15.46
C ILE A 81 -15.35 -4.19 14.86
N TYR A 82 -14.85 -5.22 15.57
CA TYR A 82 -13.77 -6.05 15.05
C TYR A 82 -14.17 -6.77 13.76
N THR A 83 -15.42 -7.25 13.67
CA THR A 83 -15.92 -7.90 12.44
C THR A 83 -15.91 -6.94 11.26
N VAL A 84 -16.39 -5.70 11.44
CA VAL A 84 -16.40 -4.69 10.38
C VAL A 84 -14.97 -4.29 9.98
N ARG A 85 -14.09 -4.05 10.96
CA ARG A 85 -12.67 -3.76 10.72
C ARG A 85 -12.03 -4.86 9.87
N THR A 86 -12.13 -6.11 10.30
CA THR A 86 -11.52 -7.24 9.60
C THR A 86 -12.12 -7.45 8.21
N ALA A 87 -13.44 -7.35 8.04
CA ALA A 87 -14.08 -7.52 6.74
C ALA A 87 -13.62 -6.46 5.72
N VAL A 88 -13.52 -5.20 6.14
CA VAL A 88 -13.05 -4.11 5.27
C VAL A 88 -11.57 -4.29 4.92
N VAL A 89 -10.72 -4.67 5.88
CA VAL A 89 -9.29 -4.94 5.63
C VAL A 89 -9.13 -6.05 4.58
N ILE A 90 -9.86 -7.16 4.72
CA ILE A 90 -9.81 -8.27 3.76
C ILE A 90 -10.19 -7.78 2.35
N ILE A 91 -11.24 -6.98 2.22
CA ILE A 91 -11.67 -6.43 0.93
C ILE A 91 -10.59 -5.53 0.34
N CYS A 92 -10.00 -4.65 1.15
CA CYS A 92 -8.90 -3.78 0.72
C CYS A 92 -7.68 -4.59 0.26
N GLU A 93 -7.29 -5.64 0.99
CA GLU A 93 -6.18 -6.52 0.62
C GLU A 93 -6.44 -7.25 -0.70
N ILE A 94 -7.67 -7.72 -0.92
CA ILE A 94 -8.06 -8.34 -2.20
C ILE A 94 -7.95 -7.33 -3.34
N ILE A 95 -8.44 -6.10 -3.15
CA ILE A 95 -8.35 -5.06 -4.18
C ILE A 95 -6.88 -4.72 -4.46
N VAL A 96 -6.07 -4.50 -3.43
CA VAL A 96 -4.65 -4.16 -3.61
C VAL A 96 -3.90 -5.31 -4.27
N GLY A 97 -4.10 -6.53 -3.79
CA GLY A 97 -3.45 -7.73 -4.30
C GLY A 97 -3.86 -8.10 -5.73
N LEU A 98 -5.09 -7.83 -6.16
CA LEU A 98 -5.51 -8.08 -7.54
C LEU A 98 -5.17 -6.92 -8.47
N CYS A 99 -5.32 -5.67 -8.01
CA CYS A 99 -5.13 -4.50 -8.87
C CYS A 99 -3.67 -4.06 -9.02
N PHE A 100 -2.78 -4.43 -8.07
CA PHE A 100 -1.37 -4.03 -8.08
C PHE A 100 -0.42 -5.24 -8.14
N ASN A 101 -0.80 -6.32 -8.86
CA ASN A 101 0.05 -7.50 -9.08
C ASN A 101 0.43 -7.70 -10.56
N GLY A 102 0.37 -6.63 -11.36
CA GLY A 102 0.87 -6.69 -12.73
C GLY A 102 2.41 -6.69 -12.81
N GLU A 103 2.94 -6.93 -14.01
CA GLU A 103 4.38 -6.96 -14.29
C GLU A 103 5.12 -5.68 -13.82
N GLU A 104 4.48 -4.51 -13.98
CA GLU A 104 5.00 -3.20 -13.53
C GLU A 104 5.25 -3.14 -12.01
N TYR A 105 4.51 -3.92 -11.23
CA TYR A 105 4.64 -4.02 -9.77
C TYR A 105 5.41 -5.28 -9.34
N GLY A 106 5.93 -6.06 -10.28
CA GLY A 106 6.69 -7.28 -10.02
C GLY A 106 5.84 -8.52 -9.72
N GLY A 107 4.56 -8.50 -10.08
CA GLY A 107 3.70 -9.69 -10.08
C GLY A 107 3.61 -10.35 -11.45
N ASP A 108 2.72 -11.34 -11.56
CA ASP A 108 2.63 -12.26 -12.70
C ASP A 108 1.34 -12.06 -13.52
N PHE A 109 0.54 -11.02 -13.18
CA PHE A 109 -0.72 -10.75 -13.87
C PHE A 109 -0.52 -9.87 -15.12
N ASP A 110 -1.26 -10.18 -16.18
CA ASP A 110 -1.27 -9.39 -17.42
C ASP A 110 -1.95 -8.02 -17.26
N PHE A 111 -2.59 -7.75 -16.12
CA PHE A 111 -3.28 -6.48 -15.85
C PHE A 111 -2.88 -5.88 -14.49
N SER A 112 -2.72 -4.56 -14.44
CA SER A 112 -2.63 -3.77 -13.21
C SER A 112 -3.27 -2.40 -13.40
N LEU A 113 -3.78 -1.82 -12.30
CA LEU A 113 -4.18 -0.42 -12.28
C LEU A 113 -2.93 0.44 -12.23
N SER A 114 -2.70 1.22 -13.30
CA SER A 114 -1.65 2.23 -13.34
C SER A 114 -2.23 3.60 -12.94
N PHE A 115 -1.43 4.41 -12.25
CA PHE A 115 -1.84 5.76 -11.87
C PHE A 115 -1.95 6.66 -13.13
N PRO A 116 -2.98 7.52 -13.23
CA PRO A 116 -3.09 8.45 -14.35
C PRO A 116 -1.89 9.42 -14.35
N SER A 117 -1.26 9.53 -15.53
CA SER A 117 -0.09 10.36 -15.83
C SER A 117 -0.38 11.87 -15.87
#